data_AF-A0A3N2BA48-F1
#
_entry.id   AF-A0A3N2BA48-F1
#
_cell.length_a   1.000
_cell.length_b   1.000
_cell.length_c   1.000
_cell.angle_alpha   90.00
_cell.angle_beta   90.00
_cell.angle_gamma   90.00
#
_symmetry.space_group_name_H-M   'P 1'
#
loop_
_entity.id
_entity.type
_entity.pdbx_description
1 polymer ?
#
loop_
_entity_poly.entity_id
_entity_poly.type
_entity_poly.pdbx_seq_one_letter_code
_entity_poly.pdbx_strand_id
1 'polypeptide(L)'
;MSATCADGEGVTGAGAGTTTLCSVSQTSDMPGDDGLDESYRAGESSSVRDAVEQLLDGSRRYTLIDLAEKAGTTVDFARAFWRAMGFPNVPDEGIVFRDIDVKALQVMAELIASGRIDTTTAISLLRAQSHTTDRLVLWQTEALVDGAARMYELDDPSARMVILDRLPEMVDVLQSQLTYSWRRQLAALMVRTEDEVASVRSTPEAGGPMPLTRAVGFVDMVAYTRRSAELGIKALADLVQTFEYTSRDVITTHGARVVKTIGDAVLYVADDMATGAEVAAELLSALQAEEEMLPVRSSVVWGGVLSRNGDIFGSTVNLASRLTDVAPPGAILTDSASAKTLSEHPAAAGRYTMVPRAAAELQGLGEITPIELRRVPR
;
A
#
# COMPACT_ATOMS: atom_id res chain seq x y z
N MET A 1 -10.80 -43.52 22.25
CA MET A 1 -11.34 -44.62 23.08
C MET A 1 -12.48 -44.07 23.91
N SER A 2 -13.57 -44.83 23.97
CA SER A 2 -14.92 -44.43 24.36
C SER A 2 -15.04 -43.80 25.75
N ALA A 3 -15.90 -42.78 25.85
CA ALA A 3 -16.34 -42.19 27.11
C ALA A 3 -17.49 -43.01 27.70
N THR A 4 -17.41 -43.29 29.00
CA THR A 4 -18.47 -43.94 29.77
C THR A 4 -18.94 -42.95 30.83
N CYS A 5 -20.22 -42.56 30.78
CA CYS A 5 -20.89 -41.83 31.84
C CYS A 5 -21.38 -42.81 32.91
N ALA A 6 -21.29 -42.41 34.18
CA ALA A 6 -22.00 -43.06 35.28
C ALA A 6 -22.83 -41.98 36.01
N ASP A 7 -24.14 -42.19 36.02
CA ASP A 7 -25.12 -41.45 36.81
C ASP A 7 -25.15 -41.93 38.26
N GLY A 8 -25.54 -41.05 39.19
CA GLY A 8 -25.99 -41.48 40.52
C GLY A 8 -26.21 -40.37 41.54
N GLU A 9 -27.45 -39.87 41.59
CA GLU A 9 -28.29 -39.50 42.77
C GLU A 9 -27.72 -38.58 43.89
N GLY A 10 -28.41 -37.59 44.45
CA GLY A 10 -29.79 -37.10 44.35
C GLY A 10 -30.05 -35.97 45.38
N VAL A 11 -30.93 -35.03 44.99
CA VAL A 11 -31.90 -34.18 45.77
C VAL A 11 -31.39 -33.47 47.05
N THR A 12 -31.33 -32.12 47.15
CA THR A 12 -32.45 -31.17 47.40
C THR A 12 -31.86 -29.76 47.57
N GLY A 13 -32.54 -28.69 47.13
CA GLY A 13 -32.29 -27.32 47.63
C GLY A 13 -32.29 -26.21 46.58
N ALA A 14 -33.26 -25.31 46.71
CA ALA A 14 -33.59 -24.19 45.83
C ALA A 14 -32.45 -23.18 45.51
N GLY A 15 -32.35 -22.84 44.22
CA GLY A 15 -32.41 -21.47 43.70
C GLY A 15 -31.38 -20.44 44.17
N ALA A 16 -30.24 -20.35 43.46
CA ALA A 16 -29.58 -19.09 43.08
C ALA A 16 -28.44 -19.40 42.09
N GLY A 17 -28.59 -18.93 40.84
CA GLY A 17 -27.59 -19.11 39.80
C GLY A 17 -26.28 -18.42 40.16
N THR A 18 -25.24 -19.23 40.40
CA THR A 18 -23.87 -18.77 40.59
C THR A 18 -23.00 -19.50 39.56
N THR A 19 -22.42 -18.73 38.64
CA THR A 19 -21.51 -19.21 37.59
C THR A 19 -20.23 -19.74 38.23
N THR A 20 -20.09 -21.07 38.30
CA THR A 20 -18.86 -21.73 38.77
C THR A 20 -17.77 -21.58 37.72
N LEU A 21 -16.74 -20.79 38.05
CA LEU A 21 -15.45 -20.74 37.38
C LEU A 21 -14.72 -22.08 37.61
N CYS A 22 -14.64 -22.93 36.58
CA CYS A 22 -13.72 -24.05 36.58
C CYS A 22 -12.30 -23.54 36.28
N SER A 23 -11.47 -23.44 37.32
CA SER A 23 -10.02 -23.35 37.20
C SER A 23 -9.47 -24.71 36.78
N VAL A 24 -8.96 -24.79 35.55
CA VAL A 24 -8.13 -25.91 35.11
C VAL A 24 -6.68 -25.48 35.26
N SER A 25 -6.05 -25.91 36.34
CA SER A 25 -4.60 -25.90 36.50
C SER A 25 -3.98 -26.96 35.57
N GLN A 26 -3.57 -26.55 34.38
CA GLN A 26 -2.66 -27.32 33.55
C GLN A 26 -1.24 -26.84 33.81
N THR A 27 -0.50 -27.63 34.57
CA THR A 27 0.96 -27.69 34.50
C THR A 27 1.33 -28.29 33.14
N SER A 28 1.50 -27.45 32.13
CA SER A 28 2.17 -27.85 30.89
C SER A 28 3.67 -27.67 31.10
N ASP A 29 4.33 -28.79 31.38
CA ASP A 29 5.77 -28.96 31.27
C ASP A 29 6.14 -28.68 29.80
N MET A 30 6.58 -27.46 29.51
CA MET A 30 7.03 -27.06 28.17
C MET A 30 8.47 -27.54 28.01
N PRO A 31 8.80 -28.33 26.97
CA PRO A 31 10.19 -28.61 26.65
C PRO A 31 10.90 -27.29 26.33
N GLY A 32 12.14 -27.16 26.80
CA GLY A 32 12.95 -25.95 26.71
C GLY A 32 13.00 -25.33 25.30
N ASP A 33 13.01 -24.00 25.28
CA ASP A 33 12.99 -23.08 24.14
C ASP A 33 14.29 -23.09 23.31
N ASP A 34 14.96 -24.24 23.19
CA ASP A 34 16.17 -24.41 22.37
C ASP A 34 15.81 -24.70 20.89
N GLY A 35 14.53 -24.92 20.57
CA GLY A 35 14.05 -25.41 19.27
C GLY A 35 13.84 -24.34 18.18
N LEU A 36 13.79 -23.05 18.53
CA LEU A 36 13.57 -21.99 17.53
C LEU A 36 14.81 -21.75 16.65
N ASP A 37 16.02 -21.94 17.19
CA ASP A 37 17.30 -21.76 16.47
C ASP A 37 17.61 -22.94 15.52
N GLU A 38 17.19 -24.16 15.84
CA GLU A 38 17.32 -25.33 14.96
C GLU A 38 16.38 -25.28 13.75
N SER A 39 15.18 -24.75 13.91
CA SER A 39 14.20 -24.63 12.81
C SER A 39 14.67 -23.67 11.70
N TYR A 40 15.43 -22.64 12.04
CA TYR A 40 16.06 -21.73 11.07
C TYR A 40 17.33 -22.33 10.42
N ARG A 41 18.08 -23.18 11.13
CA ARG A 41 19.31 -23.80 10.62
C ARG A 41 19.08 -24.90 9.58
N ALA A 42 17.94 -25.58 9.63
CA ALA A 42 17.76 -26.87 8.94
C ALA A 42 17.46 -26.79 7.43
N GLY A 43 17.23 -25.60 6.86
CA GLY A 43 16.75 -25.44 5.47
C GLY A 43 17.64 -24.63 4.51
N GLU A 44 18.65 -23.90 4.99
CA GLU A 44 19.45 -23.01 4.15
C GLU A 44 20.66 -23.74 3.55
N SER A 45 20.77 -23.74 2.21
CA SER A 45 22.00 -24.15 1.52
C SER A 45 23.16 -23.21 1.88
N SER A 46 24.40 -23.73 1.88
CA SER A 46 25.60 -22.94 2.23
C SER A 46 25.72 -21.66 1.39
N SER A 47 25.35 -21.70 0.10
CA SER A 47 25.42 -20.55 -0.80
C SER A 47 24.43 -19.44 -0.45
N VAL A 48 23.21 -19.78 0.00
CA VAL A 48 22.22 -18.77 0.43
C VAL A 48 22.68 -18.09 1.70
N ARG A 49 23.26 -18.84 2.65
CA ARG A 49 23.83 -18.28 3.87
C ARG A 49 24.95 -17.28 3.56
N ASP A 50 25.88 -17.65 2.69
CA ASP A 50 27.00 -16.80 2.29
C ASP A 50 26.51 -15.51 1.60
N ALA A 51 25.50 -15.63 0.72
CA ALA A 51 24.88 -14.47 0.07
C ALA A 51 24.17 -13.53 1.07
N VAL A 52 23.50 -14.07 2.09
CA VAL A 52 22.86 -13.28 3.15
C VAL A 52 23.91 -12.60 4.05
N GLU A 53 25.00 -13.29 4.38
CA GLU A 53 26.10 -12.69 5.14
C GLU A 53 26.78 -11.56 4.36
N GLN A 54 26.98 -11.73 3.05
CA GLN A 54 27.49 -10.66 2.20
C GLN A 54 26.52 -9.47 2.12
N LEU A 55 25.22 -9.72 1.97
CA LEU A 55 24.19 -8.67 1.88
C LEU A 55 24.06 -7.85 3.17
N LEU A 56 24.27 -8.47 4.34
CA LEU A 56 24.10 -7.86 5.65
C LEU A 56 25.43 -7.48 6.33
N ASP A 57 26.50 -7.33 5.55
CA ASP A 57 27.84 -6.94 6.02
C ASP A 57 28.39 -7.80 7.17
N GLY A 58 28.22 -9.12 7.06
CA GLY A 58 28.91 -10.13 7.87
C GLY A 58 28.02 -10.98 8.79
N SER A 59 28.67 -11.63 9.75
CA SER A 59 28.06 -12.60 10.66
C SER A 59 27.36 -11.96 11.86
N ARG A 60 26.41 -12.70 12.46
CA ARG A 60 25.69 -12.34 13.69
C ARG A 60 26.67 -12.27 14.87
N ARG A 61 26.62 -11.19 15.66
CA ARG A 61 27.58 -10.94 16.76
C ARG A 61 26.95 -10.43 18.05
N TYR A 62 25.73 -9.89 17.99
CA TYR A 62 25.18 -9.11 19.10
C TYR A 62 23.81 -9.63 19.55
N THR A 63 23.60 -9.60 20.87
CA THR A 63 22.29 -9.73 21.50
C THR A 63 21.48 -8.44 21.38
N LEU A 64 20.21 -8.46 21.79
CA LEU A 64 19.39 -7.24 21.82
C LEU A 64 19.96 -6.19 22.81
N ILE A 65 20.55 -6.66 23.91
CA ILE A 65 21.19 -5.80 24.91
C ILE A 65 22.44 -5.15 24.31
N ASP A 66 23.31 -5.94 23.67
CA ASP A 66 24.50 -5.43 22.98
C ASP A 66 24.13 -4.39 21.90
N LEU A 67 23.07 -4.65 21.13
CA LEU A 67 22.56 -3.74 20.10
C LEU A 67 22.18 -2.38 20.72
N ALA A 68 21.39 -2.39 21.81
CA ALA A 68 20.95 -1.19 22.49
C ALA A 68 22.11 -0.40 23.10
N GLU A 69 23.02 -1.09 23.79
CA GLU A 69 24.21 -0.48 24.41
C GLU A 69 25.12 0.17 23.36
N LYS A 70 25.46 -0.55 22.29
CA LYS A 70 26.30 -0.03 21.21
C LYS A 70 25.64 1.12 20.47
N ALA A 71 24.31 1.09 20.36
CA ALA A 71 23.56 2.18 19.74
C ALA A 71 23.31 3.38 20.67
N GLY A 72 23.70 3.29 21.94
CA GLY A 72 23.49 4.37 22.91
C GLY A 72 22.02 4.63 23.22
N THR A 73 21.19 3.58 23.25
CA THR A 73 19.74 3.68 23.47
C THR A 73 19.23 2.62 24.45
N THR A 74 17.93 2.63 24.74
CA THR A 74 17.31 1.65 25.64
C THR A 74 16.97 0.35 24.91
N VAL A 75 16.99 -0.76 25.64
CA VAL A 75 16.56 -2.08 25.12
C VAL A 75 15.12 -2.02 24.61
N ASP A 76 14.24 -1.29 25.31
CA ASP A 76 12.85 -1.09 24.89
C ASP A 76 12.75 -0.40 23.52
N PHE A 77 13.58 0.63 23.29
CA PHE A 77 13.60 1.31 22.00
C PHE A 77 14.22 0.43 20.91
N ALA A 78 15.30 -0.30 21.19
CA ALA A 78 15.88 -1.26 20.25
C ALA A 78 14.85 -2.32 19.82
N ARG A 79 14.07 -2.85 20.76
CA ARG A 79 12.97 -3.78 20.48
C ARG A 79 11.84 -3.14 19.68
N ALA A 80 11.49 -1.89 20.00
CA ALA A 80 10.48 -1.15 19.27
C ALA A 80 10.92 -0.86 17.83
N PHE A 81 12.19 -0.49 17.62
CA PHE A 81 12.82 -0.31 16.31
C PHE A 81 12.73 -1.58 15.46
N TRP A 82 13.14 -2.73 16.01
CA TRP A 82 13.10 -4.02 15.31
C TRP A 82 11.68 -4.42 14.89
N ARG A 83 10.72 -4.32 15.83
CA ARG A 83 9.31 -4.63 15.56
C ARG A 83 8.65 -3.64 14.61
N ALA A 84 9.03 -2.35 14.66
CA ALA A 84 8.51 -1.34 13.74
C ALA A 84 8.89 -1.64 12.29
N MET A 85 10.04 -2.29 12.08
CA MET A 85 10.45 -2.78 10.77
C MET A 85 9.81 -4.11 10.37
N GLY A 86 8.91 -4.68 11.19
CA GLY A 86 8.16 -5.90 10.86
C GLY A 86 8.95 -7.20 11.03
N PHE A 87 10.14 -7.15 11.61
CA PHE A 87 10.95 -8.34 11.81
C PHE A 87 10.43 -9.24 12.96
N PRO A 88 10.70 -10.56 12.90
CA PRO A 88 10.30 -11.50 13.94
C PRO A 88 10.84 -11.10 15.32
N ASN A 89 10.10 -11.45 16.37
CA ASN A 89 10.58 -11.30 17.74
C ASN A 89 11.84 -12.14 17.94
N VAL A 90 12.84 -11.55 18.57
CA VAL A 90 14.10 -12.22 18.92
C VAL A 90 14.16 -12.48 20.43
N PRO A 91 14.73 -13.62 20.86
CA PRO A 91 15.08 -13.84 22.26
C PRO A 91 16.09 -12.80 22.73
N ASP A 92 16.01 -12.39 23.99
CA ASP A 92 16.86 -11.32 24.53
C ASP A 92 18.35 -11.70 24.54
N GLU A 93 18.65 -12.98 24.76
CA GLU A 93 20.00 -13.53 24.79
C GLU A 93 20.46 -14.08 23.42
N GLY A 94 19.62 -14.02 22.40
CA GLY A 94 19.92 -14.56 21.08
C GLY A 94 20.94 -13.70 20.32
N ILE A 95 22.00 -14.32 19.79
CA ILE A 95 22.99 -13.66 18.92
C ILE A 95 22.41 -13.54 17.51
N VAL A 96 21.70 -12.43 17.25
CA VAL A 96 20.96 -12.21 15.99
C VAL A 96 21.49 -11.00 15.21
N PHE A 97 21.99 -9.99 15.90
CA PHE A 97 22.29 -8.68 15.30
C PHE A 97 23.73 -8.53 14.82
N ARG A 98 23.95 -7.59 13.90
CA ARG A 98 25.21 -7.31 13.19
C ARG A 98 25.62 -5.85 13.33
N ASP A 99 26.80 -5.51 12.80
CA ASP A 99 27.28 -4.13 12.74
C ASP A 99 26.33 -3.20 11.96
N ILE A 100 25.70 -3.70 10.88
CA ILE A 100 24.73 -2.93 10.09
C ILE A 100 23.49 -2.56 10.90
N ASP A 101 23.02 -3.47 11.77
CA ASP A 101 21.86 -3.23 12.64
C ASP A 101 22.18 -2.17 13.70
N VAL A 102 23.39 -2.22 14.29
CA VAL A 102 23.90 -1.22 15.22
C VAL A 102 23.93 0.16 14.57
N LYS A 103 24.53 0.27 13.37
CA LYS A 103 24.61 1.54 12.63
C LYS A 103 23.21 2.08 12.31
N ALA A 104 22.29 1.23 11.88
CA ALA A 104 20.92 1.64 11.55
C ALA A 104 20.17 2.17 12.80
N LEU A 105 20.30 1.49 13.95
CA LEU A 105 19.69 1.95 15.19
C LEU A 105 20.33 3.24 15.72
N GLN A 106 21.66 3.38 15.61
CA GLN A 106 22.40 4.60 15.99
C GLN A 106 21.86 5.84 15.27
N VAL A 107 21.69 5.76 13.94
CA VAL A 107 21.17 6.87 13.13
C VAL A 107 19.79 7.32 13.64
N MET A 108 18.91 6.38 13.99
CA MET A 108 17.59 6.71 14.52
C MET A 108 17.65 7.27 15.95
N ALA A 109 18.49 6.70 16.80
CA ALA A 109 18.68 7.16 18.18
C ALA A 109 19.23 8.60 18.22
N GLU A 110 20.20 8.94 17.37
CA GLU A 110 20.76 10.29 17.24
C GLU A 110 19.72 11.32 16.77
N LEU A 111 18.83 10.92 15.87
CA LEU A 111 17.78 11.80 15.36
C LEU A 111 16.77 12.18 16.46
N ILE A 112 16.45 11.23 17.34
CA ILE A 112 15.60 11.46 18.52
C ILE A 112 16.35 12.27 19.58
N ALA A 113 17.59 11.90 19.90
CA ALA A 113 18.40 12.57 20.91
C ALA A 113 18.67 14.05 20.57
N SER A 114 18.80 14.37 19.28
CA SER A 114 18.93 15.75 18.79
C SER A 114 17.64 16.56 18.79
N GLY A 115 16.49 15.97 19.16
CA GLY A 115 15.20 16.65 19.22
C GLY A 115 14.58 16.97 17.85
N ARG A 116 15.10 16.40 16.76
CA ARG A 116 14.58 16.63 15.39
C ARG A 116 13.25 15.93 15.16
N ILE A 117 13.06 14.76 15.79
CA ILE A 117 11.80 14.01 15.81
C ILE A 117 11.60 13.37 17.18
N ASP A 118 10.35 13.09 17.54
CA ASP A 118 10.02 12.29 18.73
C ASP A 118 9.99 10.78 18.41
N THR A 119 9.93 9.96 19.47
CA THR A 119 9.88 8.50 19.35
C THR A 119 8.68 8.02 18.54
N THR A 120 7.52 8.66 18.71
CA THR A 120 6.28 8.31 17.97
C THR A 120 6.47 8.49 16.47
N THR A 121 7.07 9.60 16.06
CA THR A 121 7.41 9.93 14.68
C THR A 121 8.45 8.97 14.14
N ALA A 122 9.51 8.67 14.89
CA ALA A 122 10.53 7.71 14.49
C ALA A 122 9.94 6.32 14.20
N ILE A 123 9.08 5.80 15.09
CA ILE A 123 8.40 4.52 14.89
C ILE A 123 7.46 4.57 13.68
N SER A 124 6.74 5.67 13.48
CA SER A 124 5.88 5.83 12.30
C SER A 124 6.67 5.82 10.99
N LEU A 125 7.82 6.49 10.94
CA LEU A 125 8.70 6.53 9.76
C LEU A 125 9.29 5.14 9.46
N LEU A 126 9.77 4.43 10.49
CA LEU A 126 10.30 3.07 10.34
C LEU A 126 9.25 2.10 9.79
N ARG A 127 8.00 2.17 10.30
CA ARG A 127 6.89 1.35 9.79
C ARG A 127 6.56 1.67 8.33
N ALA A 128 6.52 2.95 7.96
CA ALA A 128 6.24 3.37 6.59
C ALA A 128 7.33 2.89 5.61
N GLN A 129 8.60 3.00 6.02
CA GLN A 129 9.74 2.54 5.24
C GLN A 129 9.72 1.01 5.08
N SER A 130 9.54 0.26 6.17
CA SER A 130 9.51 -1.20 6.14
C SER A 130 8.36 -1.72 5.28
N HIS A 131 7.14 -1.21 5.47
CA HIS A 131 5.97 -1.62 4.69
C HIS A 131 6.18 -1.46 3.19
N THR A 132 6.88 -0.41 2.77
CA THR A 132 7.17 -0.16 1.35
C THR A 132 8.32 -1.04 0.85
N THR A 133 9.36 -1.21 1.67
CA THR A 133 10.57 -1.96 1.30
C THR A 133 10.30 -3.45 1.14
N ASP A 134 9.51 -4.04 2.04
CA ASP A 134 9.11 -5.46 1.98
C ASP A 134 8.46 -5.81 0.62
N ARG A 135 7.45 -5.03 0.23
CA ARG A 135 6.76 -5.20 -1.06
C ARG A 135 7.67 -4.91 -2.25
N LEU A 136 8.54 -3.91 -2.14
CA LEU A 136 9.47 -3.54 -3.21
C LEU A 136 10.46 -4.66 -3.50
N VAL A 137 11.08 -5.24 -2.48
CA VAL A 137 12.07 -6.32 -2.64
C VAL A 137 11.42 -7.56 -3.23
N LEU A 138 10.21 -7.92 -2.80
CA LEU A 138 9.44 -9.01 -3.39
C LEU A 138 9.19 -8.76 -4.89
N TRP A 139 8.65 -7.59 -5.25
CA TRP A 139 8.38 -7.27 -6.65
C TRP A 139 9.67 -7.26 -7.50
N GLN A 140 10.73 -6.63 -7.03
CA GLN A 140 12.01 -6.63 -7.74
C GLN A 140 12.53 -8.05 -7.97
N THR A 141 12.43 -8.92 -6.96
CA THR A 141 12.86 -10.32 -7.08
C THR A 141 12.02 -11.08 -8.11
N GLU A 142 10.69 -10.98 -8.03
CA GLU A 142 9.79 -11.64 -8.99
C GLU A 142 10.00 -11.12 -10.43
N ALA A 143 10.18 -9.82 -10.61
CA ALA A 143 10.48 -9.25 -11.93
C ALA A 143 11.82 -9.73 -12.51
N LEU A 144 12.82 -9.94 -11.65
CA LEU A 144 14.10 -10.52 -12.04
C LEU A 144 13.96 -12.00 -12.41
N VAL A 145 13.17 -12.77 -11.67
CA VAL A 145 12.88 -14.18 -11.96
C VAL A 145 12.14 -14.30 -13.30
N ASP A 146 11.09 -13.51 -13.51
CA ASP A 146 10.34 -13.45 -14.78
C ASP A 146 11.24 -13.01 -15.95
N GLY A 147 12.17 -12.09 -15.70
CA GLY A 147 13.17 -11.66 -16.66
C GLY A 147 14.15 -12.79 -17.02
N ALA A 148 14.66 -13.51 -16.02
CA ALA A 148 15.58 -14.63 -16.21
C ALA A 148 14.91 -15.81 -16.92
N ALA A 149 13.69 -16.17 -16.54
CA ALA A 149 12.91 -17.22 -17.18
C ALA A 149 12.76 -16.97 -18.69
N ARG A 150 12.43 -15.73 -19.08
CA ARG A 150 12.32 -15.35 -20.49
C ARG A 150 13.66 -15.24 -21.21
N MET A 151 14.66 -14.62 -20.58
CA MET A 151 15.97 -14.37 -21.21
C MET A 151 16.76 -15.67 -21.45
N TYR A 152 16.66 -16.62 -20.52
CA TYR A 152 17.42 -17.87 -20.54
C TYR A 152 16.58 -19.10 -20.88
N GLU A 153 15.30 -18.91 -21.22
CA GLU A 153 14.33 -19.99 -21.51
C GLU A 153 14.28 -21.06 -20.40
N LEU A 154 14.29 -20.60 -19.15
CA LEU A 154 14.31 -21.47 -17.96
C LEU A 154 12.90 -21.74 -17.44
N ASP A 155 12.73 -22.91 -16.82
CA ASP A 155 11.61 -23.13 -15.92
C ASP A 155 11.76 -22.30 -14.64
N ASP A 156 10.64 -22.09 -13.98
CA ASP A 156 10.50 -21.20 -12.84
C ASP A 156 11.46 -21.50 -11.66
N PRO A 157 11.62 -22.77 -11.20
CA PRO A 157 12.63 -23.12 -10.20
C PRO A 157 14.07 -22.79 -10.62
N SER A 158 14.43 -23.07 -11.87
CA SER A 158 15.79 -22.80 -12.38
C SER A 158 16.06 -21.31 -12.48
N ALA A 159 15.07 -20.51 -12.91
CA ALA A 159 15.18 -19.06 -12.93
C ALA A 159 15.39 -18.48 -11.51
N ARG A 160 14.66 -18.98 -10.50
CA ARG A 160 14.87 -18.60 -9.10
C ARG A 160 16.27 -18.91 -8.61
N MET A 161 16.82 -20.08 -8.91
CA MET A 161 18.19 -20.44 -8.52
C MET A 161 19.23 -19.51 -9.15
N VAL A 162 19.07 -19.16 -10.44
CA VAL A 162 19.95 -18.19 -11.10
C VAL A 162 19.87 -16.82 -10.45
N ILE A 163 18.67 -16.36 -10.08
CA ILE A 163 18.51 -15.08 -9.40
C ILE A 163 19.13 -15.11 -8.00
N LEU A 164 18.94 -16.16 -7.21
CA LEU A 164 19.56 -16.26 -5.87
C LEU A 164 21.09 -16.14 -5.92
N ASP A 165 21.72 -16.72 -6.96
CA ASP A 165 23.18 -16.65 -7.16
C ASP A 165 23.65 -15.25 -7.60
N ARG A 166 22.87 -14.57 -8.46
CA ARG A 166 23.24 -13.27 -9.05
C ARG A 166 22.75 -12.05 -8.28
N LEU A 167 21.78 -12.20 -7.39
CA LEU A 167 21.17 -11.08 -6.66
C LEU A 167 22.22 -10.20 -5.94
N PRO A 168 23.27 -10.75 -5.28
CA PRO A 168 24.30 -9.94 -4.65
C PRO A 168 24.99 -8.95 -5.59
N GLU A 169 25.17 -9.31 -6.87
CA GLU A 169 25.80 -8.45 -7.90
C GLU A 169 24.89 -7.28 -8.31
N MET A 170 23.59 -7.39 -8.05
CA MET A 170 22.58 -6.40 -8.47
C MET A 170 22.21 -5.41 -7.35
N VAL A 171 22.59 -5.69 -6.09
CA VAL A 171 22.19 -4.92 -4.90
C VAL A 171 22.54 -3.44 -5.07
N ASP A 172 23.78 -3.13 -5.44
CA ASP A 172 24.25 -1.74 -5.55
C ASP A 172 23.45 -0.93 -6.58
N VAL A 173 23.12 -1.56 -7.71
CA VAL A 173 22.30 -0.93 -8.76
C VAL A 173 20.89 -0.67 -8.25
N LEU A 174 20.26 -1.67 -7.62
CA LEU A 174 18.91 -1.55 -7.06
C LEU A 174 18.85 -0.48 -5.97
N GLN A 175 19.81 -0.45 -5.05
CA GLN A 175 19.92 0.55 -3.98
C GLN A 175 20.15 1.97 -4.52
N SER A 176 21.01 2.11 -5.54
CA SER A 176 21.28 3.40 -6.18
C SER A 176 20.04 3.97 -6.86
N GLN A 177 19.30 3.12 -7.60
CA GLN A 177 18.05 3.52 -8.24
C GLN A 177 16.96 3.88 -7.22
N LEU A 178 16.85 3.12 -6.13
CA LEU A 178 15.94 3.43 -5.04
C LEU A 178 16.25 4.79 -4.41
N THR A 179 17.52 5.04 -4.10
CA THR A 179 17.97 6.33 -3.51
C THR A 179 17.71 7.50 -4.45
N TYR A 180 18.01 7.34 -5.74
CA TYR A 180 17.73 8.36 -6.77
C TYR A 180 16.23 8.66 -6.87
N SER A 181 15.40 7.63 -7.01
CA SER A 181 13.94 7.76 -7.13
C SER A 181 13.35 8.43 -5.89
N TRP A 182 13.74 7.98 -4.69
CA TRP A 182 13.30 8.57 -3.43
C TRP A 182 13.61 10.07 -3.36
N ARG A 183 14.83 10.49 -3.74
CA ARG A 183 15.21 11.91 -3.79
C ARG A 183 14.38 12.72 -4.79
N ARG A 184 14.08 12.15 -5.96
CA ARG A 184 13.24 12.82 -6.98
C ARG A 184 11.79 12.97 -6.51
N GLN A 185 11.23 11.94 -5.89
CA GLN A 185 9.89 11.99 -5.32
C GLN A 185 9.79 13.02 -4.18
N LEU A 186 10.80 13.07 -3.29
CA LEU A 186 10.87 14.07 -2.23
C LEU A 186 10.96 15.50 -2.81
N ALA A 187 11.82 15.72 -3.81
CA ALA A 187 11.94 17.02 -4.46
C ALA A 187 10.62 17.48 -5.11
N ALA A 188 9.91 16.57 -5.78
CA ALA A 188 8.60 16.87 -6.35
C ALA A 188 7.56 17.21 -5.27
N LEU A 189 7.55 16.48 -4.15
CA LEU A 189 6.66 16.76 -3.02
C LEU A 189 6.96 18.12 -2.37
N MET A 190 8.25 18.49 -2.23
CA MET A 190 8.66 19.78 -1.67
C MET A 190 8.11 20.96 -2.49
N VAL A 191 8.26 20.91 -3.82
CA VAL A 191 7.73 21.96 -4.72
C VAL A 191 6.22 22.08 -4.58
N ARG A 192 5.49 20.96 -4.61
CA ARG A 192 4.02 20.97 -4.47
C ARG A 192 3.58 21.51 -3.11
N THR A 193 4.26 21.11 -2.03
CA THR A 193 3.95 21.59 -0.68
C THR A 193 4.14 23.10 -0.57
N GLU A 194 5.13 23.67 -1.24
CA GLU A 194 5.33 25.13 -1.30
C GLU A 194 4.16 25.84 -1.98
N ASP A 195 3.73 25.35 -3.15
CA ASP A 195 2.58 25.89 -3.90
C ASP A 195 1.27 25.79 -3.06
N GLU A 196 1.10 24.68 -2.35
CA GLU A 196 -0.04 24.45 -1.46
C GLU A 196 -0.05 25.42 -0.26
N VAL A 197 1.09 25.62 0.40
CA VAL A 197 1.19 26.57 1.51
C VAL A 197 0.96 28.01 1.03
N ALA A 198 1.42 28.36 -0.18
CA ALA A 198 1.20 29.68 -0.77
C ALA A 198 -0.29 29.94 -1.09
N SER A 199 -1.00 28.92 -1.58
CA SER A 199 -2.44 29.04 -1.88
C SER A 199 -3.30 29.11 -0.61
N VAL A 200 -3.03 28.30 0.41
CA VAL A 200 -3.76 28.33 1.70
C VAL A 200 -3.62 29.68 2.40
N ARG A 201 -2.44 30.31 2.35
CA ARG A 201 -2.24 31.66 2.91
C ARG A 201 -3.05 32.74 2.18
N SER A 202 -3.40 32.51 0.93
CA SER A 202 -4.12 33.47 0.09
C SER A 202 -5.64 33.39 0.26
N THR A 203 -6.18 32.27 0.76
CA THR A 203 -7.62 32.06 1.04
C THR A 203 -7.85 31.41 2.41
N PRO A 204 -7.80 32.18 3.51
CA PRO A 204 -7.91 31.66 4.88
C PRO A 204 -9.29 31.10 5.25
N GLU A 205 -10.35 31.49 4.53
CA GLU A 205 -11.74 31.17 4.87
C GLU A 205 -12.22 29.78 4.38
N ALA A 206 -11.41 29.05 3.61
CA ALA A 206 -11.74 27.71 3.10
C ALA A 206 -11.27 26.56 4.02
N GLY A 207 -10.93 26.87 5.27
CA GLY A 207 -10.44 25.90 6.26
C GLY A 207 -11.53 24.99 6.82
N GLY A 208 -12.03 24.06 6.00
CA GLY A 208 -12.72 22.87 6.50
C GLY A 208 -11.75 21.95 7.27
N PRO A 209 -12.25 20.94 7.99
CA PRO A 209 -11.42 20.04 8.81
C PRO A 209 -10.44 19.14 8.02
N MET A 210 -10.45 19.19 6.69
CA MET A 210 -9.55 18.41 5.83
C MET A 210 -8.54 19.33 5.13
N PRO A 211 -7.23 19.09 5.30
CA PRO A 211 -6.19 20.07 4.97
C PRO A 211 -5.89 20.23 3.47
N LEU A 212 -6.36 19.32 2.60
CA LEU A 212 -6.01 19.30 1.18
C LEU A 212 -7.25 19.09 0.32
N THR A 213 -7.53 19.99 -0.62
CA THR A 213 -8.56 19.78 -1.65
C THR A 213 -7.92 19.21 -2.91
N ARG A 214 -8.47 18.13 -3.45
CA ARG A 214 -7.97 17.46 -4.67
C ARG A 214 -9.13 17.00 -5.55
N ALA A 215 -8.84 16.85 -6.84
CA ALA A 215 -9.70 16.10 -7.74
C ALA A 215 -9.35 14.62 -7.55
N VAL A 216 -10.29 13.85 -7.00
CA VAL A 216 -10.16 12.42 -6.78
C VAL A 216 -10.85 11.70 -7.91
N GLY A 217 -10.10 10.90 -8.67
CA GLY A 217 -10.65 10.12 -9.76
C GLY A 217 -10.49 8.63 -9.54
N PHE A 218 -11.51 7.89 -9.98
CA PHE A 218 -11.49 6.44 -10.05
C PHE A 218 -11.71 5.99 -11.49
N VAL A 219 -10.99 4.97 -11.91
CA VAL A 219 -11.23 4.24 -13.16
C VAL A 219 -11.32 2.77 -12.83
N ASP A 220 -12.29 2.07 -13.43
CA ASP A 220 -12.63 0.67 -13.13
C ASP A 220 -12.97 -0.09 -14.41
N MET A 221 -12.51 -1.34 -14.54
CA MET A 221 -12.86 -2.22 -15.65
C MET A 221 -14.22 -2.90 -15.42
N VAL A 222 -15.15 -2.72 -16.35
CA VAL A 222 -16.48 -3.33 -16.26
C VAL A 222 -16.37 -4.84 -16.42
N ALA A 223 -17.03 -5.58 -15.51
CA ALA A 223 -17.17 -7.04 -15.56
C ALA A 223 -15.86 -7.85 -15.44
N TYR A 224 -14.80 -7.26 -14.88
CA TYR A 224 -13.55 -7.95 -14.55
C TYR A 224 -13.79 -9.28 -13.81
N THR A 225 -14.66 -9.28 -12.80
CA THR A 225 -14.94 -10.46 -11.96
C THR A 225 -15.56 -11.62 -12.73
N ARG A 226 -16.26 -11.37 -13.84
CA ARG A 226 -16.87 -12.41 -14.67
C ARG A 226 -15.89 -12.94 -15.71
N ARG A 227 -15.14 -12.05 -16.36
CA ARG A 227 -14.14 -12.39 -17.38
C ARG A 227 -12.90 -13.06 -16.78
N SER A 228 -12.50 -12.72 -15.56
CA SER A 228 -11.36 -13.35 -14.88
C SER A 228 -11.56 -14.84 -14.62
N ALA A 229 -12.81 -15.31 -14.52
CA ALA A 229 -13.15 -16.73 -14.39
C ALA A 229 -13.04 -17.51 -15.72
N GLU A 230 -13.08 -16.80 -16.85
CA GLU A 230 -13.03 -17.37 -18.21
C GLU A 230 -11.63 -17.27 -18.82
N LEU A 231 -10.83 -16.28 -18.38
CA LEU A 231 -9.46 -16.08 -18.82
C LEU A 231 -8.50 -17.05 -18.10
N GLY A 232 -7.53 -17.58 -18.85
CA GLY A 232 -6.39 -18.25 -18.24
C GLY A 232 -5.53 -17.26 -17.45
N ILE A 233 -4.78 -17.77 -16.45
CA ILE A 233 -3.95 -16.96 -15.54
C ILE A 233 -3.05 -15.96 -16.28
N LYS A 234 -2.43 -16.38 -17.39
CA LYS A 234 -1.56 -15.52 -18.20
C LYS A 234 -2.31 -14.36 -18.85
N ALA A 235 -3.42 -14.63 -19.53
CA ALA A 235 -4.20 -13.59 -20.20
C ALA A 235 -4.80 -12.58 -19.21
N LEU A 236 -5.18 -13.06 -18.00
CA LEU A 236 -5.62 -12.17 -16.93
C LEU A 236 -4.48 -11.26 -16.44
N ALA A 237 -3.28 -11.81 -16.26
CA ALA A 237 -2.10 -11.02 -15.87
C ALA A 237 -1.75 -9.96 -16.93
N ASP A 238 -1.76 -10.32 -18.22
CA ASP A 238 -1.47 -9.42 -19.33
C ASP A 238 -2.50 -8.27 -19.41
N LEU A 239 -3.79 -8.57 -19.22
CA LEU A 239 -4.86 -7.57 -19.16
C LEU A 239 -4.66 -6.57 -18.01
N VAL A 240 -4.41 -7.07 -16.79
CA VAL A 240 -4.19 -6.22 -15.60
C VAL A 240 -2.93 -5.37 -15.78
N GLN A 241 -1.86 -5.95 -16.32
CA GLN A 241 -0.61 -5.23 -16.56
C GLN A 241 -0.80 -4.09 -17.58
N THR A 242 -1.51 -4.36 -18.67
CA THR A 242 -1.83 -3.36 -19.70
C THR A 242 -2.68 -2.23 -19.11
N PHE A 243 -3.73 -2.58 -18.35
CA PHE A 243 -4.56 -1.59 -17.66
C PHE A 243 -3.74 -0.72 -16.68
N GLU A 244 -2.90 -1.33 -15.85
CA GLU A 244 -2.07 -0.58 -14.89
C GLU A 244 -1.03 0.31 -15.59
N TYR A 245 -0.38 -0.19 -16.64
CA TYR A 245 0.64 0.54 -17.39
C TYR A 245 0.03 1.76 -18.08
N THR A 246 -1.00 1.54 -18.91
CA THR A 246 -1.70 2.62 -19.63
C THR A 246 -2.28 3.63 -18.65
N SER A 247 -2.84 3.18 -17.52
CA SER A 247 -3.35 4.08 -16.50
C SER A 247 -2.26 4.95 -15.88
N ARG A 248 -1.13 4.36 -15.46
CA ARG A 248 0.01 5.11 -14.89
C ARG A 248 0.57 6.11 -15.89
N ASP A 249 0.72 5.73 -17.15
CA ASP A 249 1.27 6.59 -18.20
C ASP A 249 0.40 7.82 -18.45
N VAL A 250 -0.91 7.63 -18.67
CA VAL A 250 -1.84 8.75 -18.89
C VAL A 250 -1.92 9.67 -17.68
N ILE A 251 -2.04 9.11 -16.47
CA ILE A 251 -2.18 9.89 -15.22
C ILE A 251 -0.94 10.76 -15.01
N THR A 252 0.26 10.18 -15.17
CA THR A 252 1.51 10.91 -14.93
C THR A 252 1.80 11.95 -16.02
N THR A 253 1.51 11.63 -17.29
CA THR A 253 1.67 12.56 -18.42
C THR A 253 0.86 13.85 -18.25
N HIS A 254 -0.30 13.76 -17.60
CA HIS A 254 -1.17 14.91 -17.34
C HIS A 254 -0.90 15.58 -15.97
N GLY A 255 0.19 15.22 -15.28
CA GLY A 255 0.59 15.85 -14.01
C GLY A 255 -0.17 15.36 -12.76
N ALA A 256 -1.09 14.42 -12.93
CA ALA A 256 -1.79 13.76 -11.84
C ALA A 256 -0.94 12.62 -11.24
N ARG A 257 -1.41 12.07 -10.11
CA ARG A 257 -0.70 11.05 -9.35
C ARG A 257 -1.58 9.86 -9.07
N VAL A 258 -1.07 8.66 -9.39
CA VAL A 258 -1.66 7.40 -8.92
C VAL A 258 -1.47 7.31 -7.40
N VAL A 259 -2.58 7.11 -6.68
CA VAL A 259 -2.54 6.82 -5.24
C VAL A 259 -2.32 5.34 -5.04
N LYS A 260 -3.19 4.51 -5.64
CA LYS A 260 -3.12 3.05 -5.56
C LYS A 260 -3.88 2.39 -6.70
N THR A 261 -3.50 1.16 -7.00
CA THR A 261 -4.29 0.23 -7.80
C THR A 261 -5.00 -0.75 -6.86
N ILE A 262 -6.25 -1.10 -7.18
CA ILE A 262 -7.10 -2.02 -6.41
C ILE A 262 -7.60 -3.07 -7.40
N GLY A 263 -6.74 -4.04 -7.72
CA GLY A 263 -7.04 -5.03 -8.76
C GLY A 263 -7.24 -4.38 -10.12
N ASP A 264 -8.50 -4.29 -10.54
CA ASP A 264 -9.01 -3.76 -11.80
C ASP A 264 -9.38 -2.28 -11.77
N ALA A 265 -9.17 -1.62 -10.63
CA ALA A 265 -9.43 -0.19 -10.47
C ALA A 265 -8.16 0.61 -10.15
N VAL A 266 -8.13 1.86 -10.61
CA VAL A 266 -7.08 2.84 -10.30
C VAL A 266 -7.69 4.03 -9.59
N LEU A 267 -7.10 4.39 -8.45
CA LEU A 267 -7.38 5.64 -7.74
C LEU A 267 -6.26 6.64 -8.01
N TYR A 268 -6.62 7.83 -8.48
CA TYR A 268 -5.68 8.91 -8.73
C TYR A 268 -6.16 10.24 -8.14
N VAL A 269 -5.21 11.17 -7.99
CA VAL A 269 -5.49 12.55 -7.59
C VAL A 269 -4.84 13.56 -8.53
N ALA A 270 -5.52 14.68 -8.73
CA ALA A 270 -4.96 15.87 -9.37
C ALA A 270 -5.15 17.11 -8.49
N ASP A 271 -4.30 18.11 -8.69
CA ASP A 271 -4.27 19.32 -7.87
C ASP A 271 -5.41 20.30 -8.22
N ASP A 272 -6.08 20.11 -9.35
CA ASP A 272 -7.26 20.86 -9.77
C ASP A 272 -8.28 19.98 -10.53
N MET A 273 -9.52 20.44 -10.61
CA MET A 273 -10.64 19.71 -11.23
C MET A 273 -10.51 19.57 -12.75
N ALA A 274 -9.88 20.53 -13.45
CA ALA A 274 -9.74 20.45 -14.90
C ALA A 274 -8.71 19.38 -15.30
N THR A 275 -7.58 19.31 -14.58
CA THR A 275 -6.60 18.24 -14.74
C THR A 275 -7.21 16.88 -14.42
N GLY A 276 -7.99 16.77 -13.35
CA GLY A 276 -8.70 15.53 -13.02
C GLY A 276 -9.67 15.08 -14.12
N ALA A 277 -10.48 16.00 -14.66
CA ALA A 277 -11.41 15.69 -15.74
C ALA A 277 -10.71 15.33 -17.06
N GLU A 278 -9.55 15.94 -17.35
CA GLU A 278 -8.73 15.63 -18.52
C GLU A 278 -8.16 14.22 -18.42
N VAL A 279 -7.59 13.87 -17.25
CA VAL A 279 -7.08 12.51 -16.97
C VAL A 279 -8.18 11.47 -17.13
N ALA A 280 -9.37 11.69 -16.56
CA ALA A 280 -10.49 10.76 -16.72
C ALA A 280 -10.82 10.53 -18.20
N ALA A 281 -10.92 11.60 -18.99
CA ALA A 281 -11.26 11.50 -20.41
C ALA A 281 -10.19 10.80 -21.25
N GLU A 282 -8.92 11.11 -21.01
CA GLU A 282 -7.80 10.47 -21.71
C GLU A 282 -7.65 9.00 -21.30
N LEU A 283 -7.90 8.65 -20.03
CA LEU A 283 -7.90 7.25 -19.58
C LEU A 283 -8.96 6.43 -20.30
N LEU A 284 -10.20 6.93 -20.40
CA LEU A 284 -11.24 6.25 -21.17
C LEU A 284 -10.84 6.08 -22.63
N SER A 285 -10.31 7.14 -23.26
CA SER A 285 -9.92 7.09 -24.67
C SER A 285 -8.77 6.11 -24.92
N ALA A 286 -7.73 6.14 -24.09
CA ALA A 286 -6.54 5.29 -24.24
C ALA A 286 -6.88 3.82 -23.98
N LEU A 287 -7.63 3.53 -22.91
CA LEU A 287 -8.00 2.15 -22.56
C LEU A 287 -9.02 1.57 -23.56
N GLN A 288 -9.91 2.37 -24.13
CA GLN A 288 -10.81 1.91 -25.20
C GLN A 288 -10.11 1.63 -26.53
N ALA A 289 -8.92 2.20 -26.75
CA ALA A 289 -8.14 1.96 -27.96
C ALA A 289 -7.39 0.62 -27.94
N GLU A 290 -7.23 0.02 -26.76
CA GLU A 290 -6.61 -1.29 -26.56
C GLU A 290 -7.59 -2.42 -26.92
N GLU A 291 -7.24 -3.25 -27.91
CA GLU A 291 -8.16 -4.24 -28.52
C GLU A 291 -8.68 -5.29 -27.54
N GLU A 292 -7.85 -5.73 -26.60
CA GLU A 292 -8.21 -6.76 -25.60
C GLU A 292 -8.79 -6.18 -24.31
N MET A 293 -8.89 -4.84 -24.21
CA MET A 293 -9.31 -4.17 -22.99
C MET A 293 -10.82 -4.28 -22.76
N LEU A 294 -11.21 -4.49 -21.50
CA LEU A 294 -12.61 -4.46 -21.10
C LEU A 294 -13.12 -3.01 -21.11
N PRO A 295 -14.42 -2.78 -21.37
CA PRO A 295 -14.98 -1.44 -21.25
C PRO A 295 -14.69 -0.86 -19.87
N VAL A 296 -14.17 0.36 -19.83
CA VAL A 296 -13.86 1.06 -18.58
C VAL A 296 -14.92 2.09 -18.26
N ARG A 297 -15.08 2.39 -16.97
CA ARG A 297 -15.93 3.46 -16.46
C ARG A 297 -15.14 4.30 -15.46
N SER A 298 -15.52 5.56 -15.29
CA SER A 298 -14.78 6.47 -14.42
C SER A 298 -15.68 7.41 -13.64
N SER A 299 -15.13 7.95 -12.56
CA SER A 299 -15.63 9.17 -11.96
C SER A 299 -14.50 10.13 -11.60
N VAL A 300 -14.86 11.39 -11.39
CA VAL A 300 -13.97 12.41 -10.82
C VAL A 300 -14.76 13.34 -9.90
N VAL A 301 -14.25 13.61 -8.70
CA VAL A 301 -14.90 14.42 -7.67
C VAL A 301 -13.88 15.38 -7.06
N TRP A 302 -14.27 16.65 -6.91
CA TRP A 302 -13.48 17.68 -6.24
C TRP A 302 -13.86 17.78 -4.76
N GLY A 303 -12.88 17.73 -3.87
CA GLY A 303 -13.13 17.99 -2.46
C GLY A 303 -11.96 17.68 -1.53
N GLY A 304 -12.22 17.86 -0.23
CA GLY A 304 -11.22 17.66 0.82
C GLY A 304 -10.85 16.19 0.99
N VAL A 305 -9.55 15.93 1.15
CA VAL A 305 -8.99 14.61 1.41
C VAL A 305 -8.04 14.66 2.61
N LEU A 306 -8.01 13.56 3.37
CA LEU A 306 -7.02 13.30 4.39
C LEU A 306 -5.95 12.37 3.81
N SER A 307 -4.71 12.85 3.69
CA SER A 307 -3.59 11.98 3.33
C SER A 307 -3.02 11.29 4.57
N ARG A 308 -2.92 9.96 4.53
CA ARG A 308 -2.34 9.17 5.62
C ARG A 308 -1.71 7.88 5.07
N ASN A 309 -0.51 7.56 5.53
CA ASN A 309 0.21 6.33 5.16
C ASN A 309 0.36 6.12 3.64
N GLY A 310 0.54 7.20 2.87
CA GLY A 310 0.63 7.14 1.41
C GLY A 310 -0.71 6.97 0.69
N ASP A 311 -1.83 6.91 1.41
CA ASP A 311 -3.19 6.78 0.89
C ASP A 311 -4.01 8.07 1.14
N ILE A 312 -5.24 8.11 0.62
CA ILE A 312 -6.20 9.19 0.83
C ILE A 312 -7.54 8.67 1.37
N PHE A 313 -8.16 9.45 2.25
CA PHE A 313 -9.43 9.12 2.88
C PHE A 313 -10.36 10.33 2.91
N GLY A 314 -11.66 10.10 3.00
CA GLY A 314 -12.66 11.17 3.17
C GLY A 314 -13.95 10.91 2.40
N SER A 315 -14.94 11.77 2.64
CA SER A 315 -16.23 11.72 1.94
C SER A 315 -16.07 11.86 0.42
N THR A 316 -15.12 12.67 -0.04
CA THR A 316 -14.77 12.84 -1.47
C THR A 316 -14.33 11.53 -2.11
N VAL A 317 -13.47 10.75 -1.44
CA VAL A 317 -13.00 9.45 -1.93
C VAL A 317 -14.16 8.45 -2.01
N ASN A 318 -15.00 8.43 -0.98
CA ASN A 318 -16.18 7.56 -0.94
C ASN A 318 -17.16 7.91 -2.06
N LEU A 319 -17.43 9.20 -2.29
CA LEU A 319 -18.32 9.65 -3.36
C LEU A 319 -17.80 9.27 -4.74
N ALA A 320 -16.51 9.49 -5.01
CA ALA A 320 -15.90 9.10 -6.29
C ALA A 320 -16.00 7.58 -6.51
N SER A 321 -15.66 6.77 -5.51
CA SER A 321 -15.81 5.31 -5.61
C SER A 321 -17.26 4.92 -5.94
N ARG A 322 -18.26 5.46 -5.23
CA ARG A 322 -19.68 5.14 -5.44
C ARG A 322 -20.24 5.62 -6.77
N LEU A 323 -19.78 6.78 -7.26
CA LEU A 323 -20.14 7.26 -8.58
C LEU A 323 -19.59 6.34 -9.69
N THR A 324 -18.39 5.79 -9.48
CA THR A 324 -17.80 4.81 -10.42
C THR A 324 -18.63 3.52 -10.44
N ASP A 325 -19.10 3.05 -9.28
CA ASP A 325 -19.93 1.85 -9.16
C ASP A 325 -21.22 1.92 -10.01
N VAL A 326 -21.80 3.12 -10.16
CA VAL A 326 -23.03 3.35 -10.95
C VAL A 326 -22.76 3.94 -12.33
N ALA A 327 -21.50 4.19 -12.70
CA ALA A 327 -21.14 4.74 -13.99
C ALA A 327 -21.41 3.72 -15.12
N PRO A 328 -22.11 4.12 -16.19
CA PRO A 328 -22.22 3.31 -17.39
C PRO A 328 -20.84 3.02 -18.01
N PRO A 329 -20.65 1.90 -18.73
CA PRO A 329 -19.43 1.65 -19.49
C PRO A 329 -19.16 2.82 -20.45
N GLY A 330 -17.93 3.30 -20.45
CA GLY A 330 -17.48 4.41 -21.29
C GLY A 330 -17.88 5.81 -20.80
N ALA A 331 -18.46 5.94 -19.59
CA ALA A 331 -18.88 7.22 -19.04
C ALA A 331 -17.97 7.72 -17.91
N ILE A 332 -17.94 9.04 -17.74
CA ILE A 332 -17.31 9.73 -16.61
C ILE A 332 -18.42 10.38 -15.79
N LEU A 333 -18.57 9.99 -14.53
CA LEU A 333 -19.53 10.61 -13.62
C LEU A 333 -18.86 11.57 -12.63
N THR A 334 -19.58 12.62 -12.25
CA THR A 334 -19.21 13.55 -11.19
C THR A 334 -20.46 13.97 -10.40
N ASP A 335 -20.29 14.69 -9.30
CA ASP A 335 -21.41 15.30 -8.57
C ASP A 335 -21.64 16.76 -9.01
N SER A 336 -22.76 17.33 -8.56
CA SER A 336 -23.16 18.69 -8.95
C SER A 336 -22.19 19.79 -8.50
N ALA A 337 -21.56 19.67 -7.33
CA ALA A 337 -20.60 20.65 -6.83
C ALA A 337 -19.27 20.59 -7.60
N SER A 338 -18.81 19.39 -7.92
CA SER A 338 -17.63 19.17 -8.77
C SER A 338 -17.87 19.63 -10.20
N ALA A 339 -19.05 19.37 -10.77
CA ALA A 339 -19.43 19.87 -12.09
C ALA A 339 -19.41 21.41 -12.13
N LYS A 340 -19.96 22.07 -11.09
CA LYS A 340 -19.89 23.53 -10.96
C LYS A 340 -18.45 24.03 -10.87
N THR A 341 -17.61 23.38 -10.06
CA THR A 341 -16.19 23.74 -9.94
C THR A 341 -15.48 23.63 -11.29
N LEU A 342 -15.76 22.58 -12.06
CA LEU A 342 -15.18 22.37 -13.38
C LEU A 342 -15.67 23.44 -14.38
N SER A 343 -16.94 23.81 -14.37
CA SER A 343 -17.49 24.80 -15.33
C SER A 343 -16.95 26.21 -15.10
N GLU A 344 -16.60 26.55 -13.86
CA GLU A 344 -15.98 27.82 -13.46
C GLU A 344 -14.46 27.84 -13.75
N HIS A 345 -13.84 26.69 -14.05
CA HIS A 345 -12.40 26.60 -14.28
C HIS A 345 -12.01 27.06 -15.71
N PRO A 346 -11.11 28.06 -15.88
CA PRO A 346 -10.77 28.61 -17.19
C PRO A 346 -10.26 27.57 -18.20
N ALA A 347 -9.44 26.62 -17.74
CA ALA A 347 -8.89 25.57 -18.61
C ALA A 347 -9.94 24.58 -19.14
N ALA A 348 -11.10 24.48 -18.50
CA ALA A 348 -12.18 23.57 -18.88
C ALA A 348 -13.28 24.24 -19.73
N ALA A 349 -13.21 25.56 -19.92
CA ALA A 349 -14.19 26.32 -20.67
C ALA A 349 -14.39 25.75 -22.09
N GLY A 350 -15.62 25.34 -22.40
CA GLY A 350 -15.99 24.77 -23.70
C GLY A 350 -15.46 23.35 -23.98
N ARG A 351 -14.72 22.72 -23.05
CA ARG A 351 -14.18 21.37 -23.24
C ARG A 351 -15.13 20.24 -22.86
N TYR A 352 -16.11 20.52 -22.00
CA TYR A 352 -17.02 19.51 -21.46
C TYR A 352 -18.47 19.93 -21.56
N THR A 353 -19.32 18.97 -21.94
CA THR A 353 -20.77 19.05 -21.76
C THR A 353 -21.16 18.25 -20.52
N MET A 354 -22.02 18.84 -19.68
CA MET A 354 -22.49 18.24 -18.43
C MET A 354 -23.94 17.78 -18.59
N VAL A 355 -24.18 16.49 -18.45
CA VAL A 355 -25.51 15.89 -18.66
C VAL A 355 -25.99 15.24 -17.37
N PRO A 356 -27.02 15.78 -16.70
CA PRO A 356 -27.62 15.13 -15.54
C PRO A 356 -28.14 13.73 -15.88
N ARG A 357 -27.85 12.76 -15.02
CA ARG A 357 -28.38 11.40 -15.08
C ARG A 357 -29.58 11.25 -14.15
N ALA A 358 -30.27 10.12 -14.24
CA ALA A 358 -31.29 9.77 -13.27
C ALA A 358 -30.66 9.69 -11.86
N ALA A 359 -31.40 10.11 -10.85
CA ALA A 359 -30.98 9.96 -9.47
C ALA A 359 -30.68 8.48 -9.16
N ALA A 360 -29.61 8.25 -8.42
CA ALA A 360 -29.16 6.93 -8.01
C ALA A 360 -28.95 6.92 -6.49
N GLU A 361 -29.42 5.87 -5.84
CA GLU A 361 -29.15 5.63 -4.43
C GLU A 361 -27.72 5.11 -4.28
N LEU A 362 -26.83 5.92 -3.71
CA LEU A 362 -25.45 5.54 -3.47
C LEU A 362 -25.31 5.00 -2.04
N GLN A 363 -24.78 3.77 -1.92
CA GLN A 363 -24.63 3.10 -0.63
C GLN A 363 -23.87 3.98 0.38
N GLY A 364 -24.55 4.35 1.48
CA GLY A 364 -23.99 5.15 2.57
C GLY A 364 -23.92 6.65 2.31
N LEU A 365 -24.37 7.13 1.15
CA LEU A 365 -24.40 8.54 0.76
C LEU A 365 -25.82 9.06 0.45
N GLY A 366 -26.78 8.16 0.25
CA GLY A 366 -28.17 8.50 -0.06
C GLY A 366 -28.38 8.76 -1.55
N GLU A 367 -29.51 9.37 -1.87
CA GLU A 367 -29.89 9.72 -3.24
C GLU A 367 -29.02 10.86 -3.78
N ILE A 368 -28.33 10.62 -4.88
CA ILE A 368 -27.51 11.61 -5.58
C ILE A 368 -27.91 11.63 -7.05
N THR A 369 -27.96 12.81 -7.65
CA THR A 369 -28.11 13.00 -9.10
C THR A 369 -26.72 13.14 -9.73
N PRO A 370 -26.18 12.09 -10.38
CA PRO A 370 -24.87 12.17 -11.01
C PRO A 370 -24.92 13.07 -12.25
N ILE A 371 -23.79 13.72 -12.53
CA ILE A 371 -23.58 14.47 -13.76
C ILE A 371 -22.59 13.69 -14.63
N GLU A 372 -22.98 13.35 -15.84
CA GLU A 372 -22.07 12.78 -16.82
C GLU A 372 -21.25 13.88 -17.48
N LEU A 373 -19.93 13.74 -17.45
CA LEU A 373 -18.99 14.60 -18.16
C LEU A 373 -18.71 14.02 -19.54
N ARG A 374 -19.04 14.78 -20.59
CA ARG A 374 -18.75 14.43 -21.99
C ARG A 374 -17.73 15.40 -22.57
N ARG A 375 -16.58 14.89 -23.00
CA ARG A 375 -15.59 15.72 -23.71
C ARG A 375 -16.18 16.16 -25.05
N VAL A 376 -16.07 17.45 -25.35
CA VAL A 376 -16.44 18.01 -26.65
C VAL A 376 -15.36 17.58 -27.66
N PRO A 377 -15.73 16.92 -28.78
CA PRO A 377 -14.77 16.59 -29.83
C PRO A 377 -14.09 17.86 -30.35
N ARG A 378 -12.77 17.81 -30.54
CA ARG A 378 -12.00 18.93 -31.10
C ARG A 378 -12.26 19.12 -32.58
#